data_AF-A0A8J7SDZ2-F1
#
_entry.id   AF-A0A8J7SDZ2-F1
#
_cell.length_a   1.000
_cell.length_b   1.000
_cell.length_c   1.000
_cell.angle_alpha   90.00
_cell.angle_beta   90.00
_cell.angle_gamma   90.00
#
_symmetry.space_group_name_H-M   'P 1'
#
loop_
_entity.id
_entity.type
_entity.pdbx_description
1 polymer ?
#
loop_
_entity_poly.entity_id
_entity_poly.type
_entity_poly.pdbx_seq_one_letter_code
_entity_poly.pdbx_strand_id
1 'polypeptide(L)'
;MKKAFALALAVLMVCTMAFAVSTGDQGGYTGGTSAADNTYMQSIVPGQSIIFTQEELGLTDQNWGKTNGNFDPKKNTVTLTIPVGSELIASQGWVQTDATTYKYVVTTKANETSVLDNNADIIISGVKVSVYGVSAPALNVSYVKEVSGVTNYVYVSSFEDLASFSAKEPGENYCPMNAKSEEHILAMCFDYGRKADETNAVFGANGLEVTEIDTTGKILYTVKAATVDGQYITSGNWTQSVTEGTGGKVTVSSALKAGDKIYFGTVNFNGLSSAAQKALNENLTKAGASIKASYGYSAEQTIINRPVEIVVDGMAKGYNAYMVRADGTLANLNAKFDADTGLLSFGGTLTGPVIVTDKALTATSSGTGSDSTGNGGSSGTQNPATGANDIVGVAAALAVVAGISAAAISLKKK
;
A
#
# COMPACT_ATOMS: atom_id res chain seq x y z
N MET A 1 40.27 -11.56 3.66
CA MET A 1 39.07 -11.47 2.81
C MET A 1 37.90 -12.25 3.42
N LYS A 2 37.23 -11.68 4.45
CA LYS A 2 36.04 -12.28 5.08
C LYS A 2 35.10 -11.26 5.75
N LYS A 3 35.22 -9.96 5.42
CA LYS A 3 34.43 -8.88 6.06
C LYS A 3 33.71 -7.94 5.07
N ALA A 4 33.62 -8.30 3.79
CA ALA A 4 33.00 -7.44 2.76
C ALA A 4 31.56 -7.83 2.39
N PHE A 5 30.99 -8.89 2.96
CA PHE A 5 29.66 -9.40 2.55
C PHE A 5 28.50 -9.03 3.49
N ALA A 6 28.76 -8.31 4.58
CA ALA A 6 27.72 -7.94 5.56
C ALA A 6 27.08 -6.55 5.33
N LEU A 7 27.63 -5.72 4.43
CA LEU A 7 27.20 -4.33 4.27
C LEU A 7 26.26 -4.09 3.08
N ALA A 8 26.03 -5.10 2.22
CA ALA A 8 24.98 -5.06 1.21
C ALA A 8 23.61 -5.51 1.74
N LEU A 9 23.55 -6.02 2.98
CA LEU A 9 22.35 -6.61 3.58
C LEU A 9 21.55 -5.64 4.48
N ALA A 10 22.07 -4.43 4.72
CA ALA A 10 21.39 -3.40 5.52
C ALA A 10 20.61 -2.37 4.66
N VAL A 11 20.47 -2.61 3.36
CA VAL A 11 19.85 -1.68 2.38
C VAL A 11 18.41 -2.10 2.00
N LEU A 12 17.84 -3.13 2.62
CA LEU A 12 16.52 -3.67 2.22
C LEU A 12 15.70 -4.18 3.42
N MET A 13 15.55 -3.36 4.45
CA MET A 13 14.53 -3.51 5.49
C MET A 13 13.55 -2.32 5.52
N VAL A 14 13.10 -1.89 4.34
CA VAL A 14 11.89 -1.05 4.21
C VAL A 14 10.70 -2.00 4.02
N CYS A 15 10.33 -2.70 5.10
CA CYS A 15 9.15 -3.56 5.11
C CYS A 15 8.05 -2.88 5.91
N THR A 16 7.31 -1.98 5.26
CA THR A 16 5.88 -1.72 5.53
C THR A 16 5.27 -0.98 4.34
N MET A 17 4.41 -1.68 3.59
CA MET A 17 3.28 -1.15 2.82
C MET A 17 3.55 0.10 1.96
N ALA A 18 4.45 0.00 0.99
CA ALA A 18 4.43 0.94 -0.14
C ALA A 18 3.53 0.34 -1.22
N PHE A 19 2.36 0.96 -1.43
CA PHE A 19 1.83 1.06 -2.80
C PHE A 19 3.00 1.44 -3.69
N ALA A 20 3.13 0.76 -4.83
CA ALA A 20 4.27 0.88 -5.72
C ALA A 20 4.79 2.33 -5.81
N VAL A 21 6.03 2.56 -5.37
CA VAL A 21 6.86 3.56 -6.03
C VAL A 21 6.89 3.09 -7.48
N SER A 22 6.00 3.64 -8.31
CA SER A 22 6.09 3.40 -9.73
C SER A 22 7.47 3.90 -10.14
N THR A 23 8.30 3.01 -10.67
CA THR A 23 9.59 3.35 -11.26
C THR A 23 9.42 4.03 -12.64
N GLY A 24 8.22 4.54 -12.94
CA GLY A 24 7.92 5.25 -14.19
C GLY A 24 7.98 6.76 -13.95
N ASP A 25 8.84 7.45 -14.70
CA ASP A 25 8.83 8.90 -15.00
C ASP A 25 8.13 9.83 -14.00
N GLN A 26 8.42 9.68 -12.70
CA GLN A 26 7.99 10.64 -11.69
C GLN A 26 8.93 11.86 -11.80
N GLY A 27 8.50 12.89 -12.54
CA GLY A 27 9.18 14.18 -12.59
C GLY A 27 9.04 14.90 -11.24
N GLY A 28 10.13 15.48 -10.74
CA GLY A 28 10.14 16.43 -9.62
C GLY A 28 9.45 15.97 -8.33
N TYR A 29 9.17 16.95 -7.48
CA TYR A 29 8.44 16.90 -6.23
C TYR A 29 7.02 16.45 -6.53
N THR A 30 6.83 15.14 -6.43
CA THR A 30 5.50 14.54 -6.36
C THR A 30 5.20 14.39 -4.87
N GLY A 31 4.40 15.28 -4.29
CA GLY A 31 3.70 14.87 -3.08
C GLY A 31 2.72 13.74 -3.42
N GLY A 32 2.13 13.16 -2.38
CA GLY A 32 1.21 12.04 -2.54
C GLY A 32 0.19 12.32 -3.65
N THR A 33 -0.14 11.29 -4.42
CA THR A 33 -1.11 11.41 -5.51
C THR A 33 -2.38 12.08 -4.98
N SER A 34 -2.64 13.32 -5.37
CA SER A 34 -3.74 14.12 -4.80
C SER A 34 -5.04 13.33 -4.90
N ALA A 35 -5.74 13.16 -3.78
CA ALA A 35 -7.15 12.84 -3.81
C ALA A 35 -7.87 14.13 -4.16
N ALA A 36 -8.79 14.09 -5.12
CA ALA A 36 -9.42 15.28 -5.72
C ALA A 36 -10.16 16.23 -4.75
N ASP A 37 -10.14 15.97 -3.43
CA ASP A 37 -10.94 16.65 -2.42
C ASP A 37 -10.11 17.42 -1.37
N ASN A 38 -8.78 17.28 -1.32
CA ASN A 38 -8.01 18.21 -0.49
C ASN A 38 -7.93 19.54 -1.23
N THR A 39 -8.45 20.60 -0.61
CA THR A 39 -8.66 21.89 -1.29
C THR A 39 -7.46 22.83 -1.16
N TYR A 40 -6.64 22.65 -0.11
CA TYR A 40 -5.72 23.71 0.32
C TYR A 40 -4.26 23.29 0.43
N MET A 41 -3.96 22.01 0.19
CA MET A 41 -2.59 21.47 0.20
C MET A 41 -2.56 20.10 -0.49
N GLN A 42 -1.39 19.47 -0.56
CA GLN A 42 -1.29 18.11 -1.08
C GLN A 42 -1.84 17.09 -0.08
N SER A 43 -2.64 16.14 -0.54
CA SER A 43 -2.94 14.96 0.26
C SER A 43 -1.80 13.94 0.19
N ILE A 44 -1.49 13.29 1.30
CA ILE A 44 -0.59 12.14 1.34
C ILE A 44 -1.34 10.92 1.86
N VAL A 45 -1.52 9.93 0.99
CA VAL A 45 -2.15 8.68 1.38
C VAL A 45 -1.25 7.94 2.38
N PRO A 46 -1.77 7.43 3.50
CA PRO A 46 -0.97 6.69 4.48
C PRO A 46 -0.13 5.56 3.87
N GLY A 47 1.16 5.53 4.19
CA GLY A 47 2.15 4.60 3.66
C GLY A 47 2.84 5.07 2.38
N GLN A 48 2.33 6.13 1.73
CA GLN A 48 3.00 6.75 0.58
C GLN A 48 4.18 7.62 1.01
N SER A 49 4.96 8.05 0.02
CA SER A 49 6.15 8.85 0.25
C SER A 49 6.05 10.24 -0.37
N ILE A 50 6.70 11.21 0.27
CA ILE A 50 7.06 12.52 -0.28
C ILE A 50 8.45 12.35 -0.91
N ILE A 51 8.63 12.78 -2.15
CA ILE A 51 9.83 12.48 -2.93
C ILE A 51 10.49 13.78 -3.38
N PHE A 52 11.81 13.88 -3.18
CA PHE A 52 12.64 14.96 -3.69
C PHE A 52 13.66 14.42 -4.69
N THR A 53 13.78 15.08 -5.84
CA THR A 53 14.84 14.79 -6.80
C THR A 53 16.17 15.37 -6.33
N GLN A 54 17.28 14.89 -6.90
CA GLN A 54 18.60 15.48 -6.66
C GLN A 54 18.62 16.97 -7.03
N GLU A 55 18.02 17.35 -8.15
CA GLU A 55 17.99 18.73 -8.62
C GLU A 55 17.25 19.66 -7.63
N GLU A 56 16.10 19.24 -7.11
CA GLU A 56 15.34 19.98 -6.09
C GLU A 56 16.06 20.09 -4.76
N LEU A 57 17.05 19.23 -4.53
CA LEU A 57 17.94 19.28 -3.39
C LEU A 57 19.23 20.08 -3.68
N GLY A 58 19.27 20.79 -4.82
CA GLY A 58 20.41 21.60 -5.25
C GLY A 58 21.61 20.77 -5.69
N LEU A 59 21.42 19.49 -5.99
CA LEU A 59 22.49 18.57 -6.37
C LEU A 59 22.53 18.36 -7.88
N THR A 60 23.71 18.49 -8.44
CA THR A 60 24.06 18.20 -9.83
C THR A 60 25.30 17.32 -9.88
N ASP A 61 25.61 16.81 -11.06
CA ASP A 61 26.83 16.04 -11.30
C ASP A 61 28.12 16.81 -10.97
N GLN A 62 28.07 18.14 -10.87
CA GLN A 62 29.22 18.98 -10.53
C GLN A 62 29.45 19.13 -9.03
N ASN A 63 28.41 19.11 -8.20
CA ASN A 63 28.50 19.52 -6.79
C ASN A 63 28.15 18.42 -5.78
N TRP A 64 27.61 17.28 -6.22
CA TRP A 64 27.25 16.21 -5.28
C TRP A 64 28.48 15.51 -4.68
N GLY A 65 28.29 14.89 -3.52
CA GLY A 65 29.28 14.04 -2.87
C GLY A 65 29.48 12.73 -3.65
N LYS A 66 30.73 12.40 -3.95
CA LYS A 66 31.08 11.26 -4.81
C LYS A 66 31.98 10.24 -4.12
N THR A 67 31.87 8.98 -4.54
CA THR A 67 32.86 7.94 -4.30
C THR A 67 33.15 7.26 -5.64
N ASN A 68 34.42 7.25 -6.05
CA ASN A 68 34.86 6.73 -7.35
C ASN A 68 34.10 7.35 -8.55
N GLY A 69 33.81 8.65 -8.49
CA GLY A 69 33.11 9.38 -9.56
C GLY A 69 31.58 9.29 -9.52
N ASN A 70 31.02 8.34 -8.77
CA ASN A 70 29.57 8.14 -8.68
C ASN A 70 28.96 8.82 -7.45
N PHE A 71 27.68 9.17 -7.52
CA PHE A 71 26.90 9.68 -6.39
C PHE A 71 27.01 8.74 -5.19
N ASP A 72 27.36 9.28 -4.03
CA ASP A 72 27.43 8.53 -2.77
C ASP A 72 26.39 9.08 -1.78
N PRO A 73 25.31 8.32 -1.49
CA PRO A 73 24.29 8.72 -0.53
C PRO A 73 24.84 9.14 0.84
N LYS A 74 25.96 8.56 1.29
CA LYS A 74 26.58 8.86 2.60
C LYS A 74 27.32 10.20 2.62
N LYS A 75 27.60 10.77 1.45
CA LYS A 75 28.30 12.05 1.29
C LYS A 75 27.37 13.21 0.96
N ASN A 76 26.06 12.95 0.86
CA ASN A 76 25.04 13.94 0.55
C ASN A 76 23.98 13.88 1.65
N THR A 77 24.14 14.67 2.71
CA THR A 77 23.24 14.64 3.86
C THR A 77 22.09 15.61 3.64
N VAL A 78 20.85 15.10 3.67
CA VAL A 78 19.63 15.91 3.67
C VAL A 78 19.11 16.02 5.10
N THR A 79 18.69 17.21 5.50
CA THR A 79 18.05 17.49 6.79
C THR A 79 16.76 18.24 6.51
N LEU A 80 15.64 17.65 6.93
CA LEU A 80 14.31 18.25 6.84
C LEU A 80 13.92 18.80 8.20
N THR A 81 13.41 20.03 8.23
CA THR A 81 12.79 20.60 9.42
C THR A 81 11.30 20.30 9.37
N ILE A 82 10.84 19.40 10.24
CA ILE A 82 9.44 18.92 10.27
C ILE A 82 8.82 19.29 11.62
N PRO A 83 8.28 20.51 11.79
CA PRO A 83 7.68 20.95 13.05
C PRO A 83 6.36 20.25 13.40
N VAL A 84 5.65 19.72 12.39
CA VAL A 84 4.36 19.02 12.55
C VAL A 84 4.40 17.72 11.74
N GLY A 85 3.94 16.61 12.33
CA GLY A 85 3.80 15.33 11.63
C GLY A 85 5.05 14.46 11.60
N SER A 86 6.09 14.77 12.38
CA SER A 86 7.32 13.95 12.43
C SER A 86 7.06 12.51 12.89
N GLU A 87 6.07 12.32 13.75
CA GLU A 87 5.56 11.04 14.25
C GLU A 87 4.78 10.26 13.19
N LEU A 88 4.34 10.90 12.09
CA LEU A 88 3.71 10.25 10.95
C LEU A 88 4.75 9.76 9.92
N ILE A 89 6.04 10.05 10.12
CA ILE A 89 7.12 9.57 9.25
C ILE A 89 7.59 8.19 9.72
N ALA A 90 7.58 7.21 8.81
CA ALA A 90 8.10 5.87 9.05
C ALA A 90 9.60 5.78 8.78
N SER A 91 10.07 6.41 7.69
CA SER A 91 11.48 6.44 7.32
C SER A 91 11.81 7.60 6.39
N GLN A 92 13.08 7.95 6.30
CA GLN A 92 13.57 8.92 5.32
C GLN A 92 15.00 8.54 4.87
N GLY A 93 15.31 8.74 3.59
CA GLY A 93 16.65 8.46 3.07
C GLY A 93 16.74 8.43 1.55
N TRP A 94 17.97 8.25 1.06
CA TRP A 94 18.23 8.09 -0.37
C TRP A 94 17.82 6.70 -0.85
N VAL A 95 17.04 6.67 -1.93
CA VAL A 95 16.66 5.46 -2.66
C VAL A 95 17.21 5.57 -4.07
N GLN A 96 17.90 4.52 -4.52
CA GLN A 96 18.35 4.41 -5.90
C GLN A 96 17.17 4.02 -6.79
N THR A 97 16.84 4.84 -7.79
CA THR A 97 15.71 4.57 -8.70
C THR A 97 16.15 3.91 -10.00
N ASP A 98 17.39 4.15 -10.43
CA ASP A 98 18.03 3.47 -11.56
C ASP A 98 19.56 3.44 -11.36
N ALA A 99 20.32 3.02 -12.37
CA ALA A 99 21.77 2.88 -12.28
C ALA A 99 22.51 4.18 -11.89
N THR A 100 21.93 5.34 -12.17
CA THR A 100 22.57 6.67 -12.02
C THR A 100 21.78 7.66 -11.17
N THR A 101 20.49 7.43 -10.95
CA THR A 101 19.57 8.37 -10.31
C THR A 101 19.24 7.95 -8.88
N TYR A 102 19.29 8.91 -7.97
CA TYR A 102 18.84 8.75 -6.60
C TYR A 102 17.74 9.77 -6.30
N LYS A 103 16.78 9.38 -5.46
CA LYS A 103 15.76 10.28 -4.91
C LYS A 103 15.81 10.24 -3.39
N TYR A 104 15.57 11.38 -2.74
CA TYR A 104 15.40 11.40 -1.30
C TYR A 104 13.92 11.18 -0.99
N VAL A 105 13.63 10.09 -0.29
CA VAL A 105 12.27 9.60 -0.07
C VAL A 105 11.95 9.73 1.40
N VAL A 106 10.80 10.32 1.71
CA VAL A 106 10.23 10.43 3.06
C VAL A 106 8.95 9.62 3.09
N THR A 107 9.00 8.43 3.66
CA THR A 107 7.86 7.50 3.70
C THR A 107 7.02 7.74 4.95
N THR A 108 5.72 7.95 4.77
CA THR A 108 4.77 8.07 5.88
C THR A 108 4.42 6.71 6.47
N LYS A 109 3.95 6.68 7.72
CA LYS A 109 3.42 5.47 8.35
C LYS A 109 2.17 5.02 7.61
N ALA A 110 1.92 3.70 7.62
CA ALA A 110 0.65 3.18 7.15
C ALA A 110 -0.45 3.44 8.20
N ASN A 111 -1.66 3.73 7.73
CA ASN A 111 -2.85 3.83 8.55
C ASN A 111 -4.06 3.42 7.70
N GLU A 112 -4.95 2.63 8.29
CA GLU A 112 -6.11 2.08 7.59
C GLU A 112 -7.37 2.93 7.70
N THR A 113 -7.38 3.95 8.56
CA THR A 113 -8.59 4.69 8.95
C THR A 113 -8.46 6.20 8.86
N SER A 114 -7.27 6.75 8.60
CA SER A 114 -7.06 8.20 8.45
C SER A 114 -7.84 8.75 7.25
N VAL A 115 -8.55 9.85 7.49
CA VAL A 115 -9.39 10.56 6.53
C VAL A 115 -8.84 11.97 6.38
N LEU A 116 -8.86 12.49 5.15
CA LEU A 116 -8.48 13.88 4.88
C LEU A 116 -9.40 14.85 5.62
N ASP A 117 -8.83 15.85 6.28
CA ASP A 117 -9.56 16.80 7.13
C ASP A 117 -9.29 18.29 6.80
N ASN A 118 -8.53 18.55 5.73
CA ASN A 118 -8.04 19.85 5.28
C ASN A 118 -7.10 20.56 6.28
N ASN A 119 -6.54 19.84 7.24
CA ASN A 119 -5.46 20.32 8.09
C ASN A 119 -4.09 19.85 7.59
N ALA A 120 -3.07 20.64 7.92
CA ALA A 120 -1.70 20.25 7.64
C ALA A 120 -1.21 19.30 8.74
N ASP A 121 -1.30 18.00 8.50
CA ASP A 121 -0.81 16.95 9.38
C ASP A 121 0.70 16.80 9.33
N ILE A 122 1.31 17.13 8.18
CA ILE A 122 2.75 17.13 7.99
C ILE A 122 3.16 18.48 7.41
N ILE A 123 4.14 19.13 8.03
CA ILE A 123 4.71 20.39 7.53
C ILE A 123 6.21 20.21 7.43
N ILE A 124 6.76 20.46 6.24
CA ILE A 124 8.21 20.58 6.02
C ILE A 124 8.52 22.07 5.92
N SER A 125 9.03 22.66 7.01
CA SER A 125 9.28 24.11 7.07
C SER A 125 10.65 24.51 6.55
N GLY A 126 11.56 23.56 6.31
CA GLY A 126 12.86 23.86 5.71
C GLY A 126 13.59 22.61 5.23
N VAL A 127 14.49 22.81 4.27
CA VAL A 127 15.38 21.78 3.73
C VAL A 127 16.81 22.31 3.76
N LYS A 128 17.72 21.49 4.28
CA LYS A 128 19.16 21.73 4.22
C LYS A 128 19.88 20.52 3.64
N VAL A 129 20.76 20.76 2.67
CA VAL A 129 21.56 19.73 2.01
C VAL A 129 23.03 20.07 2.18
N SER A 130 23.78 19.17 2.80
CA SER A 130 25.22 19.32 3.05
C SER A 130 26.00 18.24 2.31
N VAL A 131 27.05 18.66 1.61
CA VAL A 131 27.93 17.76 0.87
C VAL A 131 29.23 17.55 1.65
N TYR A 132 29.66 16.29 1.79
CA TYR A 132 30.88 15.94 2.51
C TYR A 132 32.09 16.67 1.92
N GLY A 133 32.84 17.36 2.79
CA GLY A 133 34.04 18.12 2.40
C GLY A 133 33.75 19.51 1.82
N VAL A 134 32.48 19.94 1.77
CA VAL A 134 32.07 21.27 1.30
C VAL A 134 31.56 22.08 2.50
N SER A 135 32.08 23.30 2.69
CA SER A 135 31.71 24.16 3.82
C SER A 135 30.35 24.85 3.64
N ALA A 136 30.02 25.26 2.41
CA ALA A 136 28.72 25.82 2.07
C ALA A 136 27.71 24.69 1.80
N PRO A 137 26.47 24.77 2.31
CA PRO A 137 25.43 23.81 1.96
C PRO A 137 25.07 23.92 0.47
N ALA A 138 24.74 22.80 -0.16
CA ALA A 138 24.24 22.77 -1.54
C ALA A 138 22.83 23.39 -1.64
N LEU A 139 22.04 23.27 -0.57
CA LEU A 139 20.74 23.90 -0.42
C LEU A 139 20.50 24.25 1.06
N ASN A 140 19.90 25.40 1.31
CA ASN A 140 19.48 25.81 2.65
C ASN A 140 18.30 26.78 2.52
N VAL A 141 17.08 26.24 2.52
CA VAL A 141 15.84 26.96 2.23
C VAL A 141 14.85 26.84 3.37
N SER A 142 14.07 27.90 3.58
CA SER A 142 12.92 27.94 4.49
C SER A 142 11.65 28.11 3.66
N TYR A 143 10.63 27.33 4.00
CA TYR A 143 9.28 27.43 3.43
C TYR A 143 8.32 28.20 4.34
N VAL A 144 8.86 28.76 5.42
CA VAL A 144 8.14 29.60 6.35
C VAL A 144 8.86 30.92 6.57
N LYS A 145 8.09 31.96 6.90
CA LYS A 145 8.61 33.24 7.37
C LYS A 145 7.71 33.85 8.44
N GLU A 146 8.32 34.56 9.39
CA GLU A 146 7.58 35.30 10.39
C GLU A 146 7.17 36.68 9.85
N VAL A 147 5.88 36.99 9.91
CA VAL A 147 5.34 38.31 9.58
C VAL A 147 4.45 38.76 10.72
N SER A 148 4.82 39.85 11.38
CA SER A 148 4.06 40.41 12.52
C SER A 148 3.77 39.39 13.64
N GLY A 149 4.72 38.46 13.90
CA GLY A 149 4.59 37.44 14.95
C GLY A 149 3.71 36.24 14.58
N VAL A 150 3.36 36.09 13.30
CA VAL A 150 2.64 34.95 12.76
C VAL A 150 3.52 34.21 11.75
N THR A 151 3.63 32.89 11.91
CA THR A 151 4.27 32.02 10.92
C THR A 151 3.43 31.98 9.65
N ASN A 152 4.00 32.44 8.55
CA ASN A 152 3.44 32.34 7.22
C ASN A 152 4.14 31.21 6.46
N TYR A 153 3.38 30.53 5.61
CA TYR A 153 3.78 29.37 4.84
C TYR A 153 3.75 29.70 3.37
N VAL A 154 4.70 29.15 2.61
CA VAL A 154 4.71 29.26 1.16
C VAL A 154 3.40 28.72 0.56
N TYR A 155 2.89 29.41 -0.46
CA TYR A 155 1.71 28.96 -1.20
C TYR A 155 1.85 29.17 -2.70
N VAL A 156 1.02 28.45 -3.45
CA VAL A 156 0.82 28.60 -4.90
C VAL A 156 -0.67 28.82 -5.19
N SER A 157 -0.99 29.28 -6.41
CA SER A 157 -2.36 29.68 -6.77
C SER A 157 -3.19 28.57 -7.42
N SER A 158 -2.59 27.42 -7.71
CA SER A 158 -3.28 26.27 -8.26
C SER A 158 -2.56 24.95 -7.94
N PHE A 159 -3.26 23.82 -8.04
CA PHE A 159 -2.63 22.50 -7.93
C PHE A 159 -1.69 22.19 -9.11
N GLU A 160 -1.86 22.86 -10.25
CA GLU A 160 -0.95 22.76 -11.40
C GLU A 160 0.39 23.44 -11.08
N ASP A 161 0.34 24.62 -10.48
CA ASP A 161 1.53 25.31 -9.97
C ASP A 161 2.20 24.48 -8.87
N LEU A 162 1.41 23.81 -8.03
CA LEU A 162 1.93 22.94 -6.98
C LEU A 162 2.66 21.73 -7.53
N ALA A 163 2.18 21.15 -8.63
CA ALA A 163 2.84 20.05 -9.33
C ALA A 163 4.18 20.47 -9.97
N SER A 164 4.32 21.77 -10.28
CA SER A 164 5.56 22.36 -10.82
C SER A 164 6.42 23.03 -9.74
N PHE A 165 6.00 22.99 -8.47
CA PHE A 165 6.70 23.64 -7.37
C PHE A 165 8.06 22.97 -7.13
N SER A 166 9.12 23.77 -7.14
CA SER A 166 10.47 23.29 -6.87
C SER A 166 10.85 23.53 -5.41
N ALA A 167 11.20 22.47 -4.69
CA ALA A 167 11.65 22.58 -3.30
C ALA A 167 12.86 23.53 -3.14
N LYS A 168 13.71 23.68 -4.17
CA LYS A 168 14.87 24.58 -4.07
C LYS A 168 14.53 26.08 -4.15
N GLU A 169 13.33 26.45 -4.59
CA GLU A 169 12.92 27.83 -4.89
C GLU A 169 11.48 28.10 -4.38
N PRO A 170 11.30 28.46 -3.10
CA PRO A 170 9.96 28.66 -2.52
C PRO A 170 9.22 29.90 -3.05
N GLY A 171 9.88 30.78 -3.80
CA GLY A 171 9.29 32.06 -4.23
C GLY A 171 9.02 33.03 -3.07
N GLU A 172 8.18 34.04 -3.34
CA GLU A 172 7.91 35.17 -2.43
C GLU A 172 6.50 35.15 -1.82
N ASN A 173 5.66 34.20 -2.24
CA ASN A 173 4.25 34.07 -1.85
C ASN A 173 4.14 33.31 -0.53
N TYR A 174 3.70 34.01 0.51
CA TYR A 174 3.48 33.41 1.83
C TYR A 174 2.18 33.91 2.43
N CYS A 175 1.44 33.03 3.09
CA CYS A 175 0.21 33.36 3.79
C CYS A 175 0.17 32.65 5.15
N PRO A 176 -0.55 33.17 6.16
CA PRO A 176 -0.74 32.43 7.40
C PRO A 176 -1.62 31.19 7.16
N MET A 177 -1.47 30.15 7.99
CA MET A 177 -2.19 28.86 7.84
C MET A 177 -3.72 29.02 7.77
N ASN A 178 -4.28 30.02 8.43
CA ASN A 178 -5.72 30.32 8.43
C ASN A 178 -6.20 31.08 7.19
N ALA A 179 -5.30 31.55 6.32
CA ALA A 179 -5.62 32.22 5.06
C ALA A 179 -5.50 31.28 3.85
N LYS A 180 -5.30 29.97 4.08
CA LYS A 180 -5.34 28.95 3.02
C LYS A 180 -6.70 28.96 2.32
N SER A 181 -6.69 28.86 1.00
CA SER A 181 -7.88 28.97 0.14
C SER A 181 -7.62 28.28 -1.20
N GLU A 182 -8.60 28.23 -2.08
CA GLU A 182 -8.42 27.73 -3.45
C GLU A 182 -7.39 28.55 -4.25
N GLU A 183 -7.16 29.81 -3.86
CA GLU A 183 -6.14 30.70 -4.45
C GLU A 183 -4.82 30.70 -3.66
N HIS A 184 -4.82 30.13 -2.45
CA HIS A 184 -3.68 30.02 -1.54
C HIS A 184 -3.48 28.56 -1.10
N ILE A 185 -3.03 27.73 -2.04
CA ILE A 185 -2.73 26.32 -1.78
C ILE A 185 -1.34 26.22 -1.18
N LEU A 186 -1.25 25.71 0.04
CA LEU A 186 0.00 25.62 0.79
C LEU A 186 0.95 24.59 0.14
N ALA A 187 2.18 25.01 -0.14
CA ALA A 187 3.25 24.11 -0.54
C ALA A 187 4.01 23.60 0.69
N MET A 188 4.57 22.39 0.61
CA MET A 188 5.29 21.70 1.70
C MET A 188 4.45 21.43 2.98
N CYS A 189 3.13 21.61 2.89
CA CYS A 189 2.14 21.17 3.85
C CYS A 189 1.37 19.98 3.25
N PHE A 190 1.05 18.98 4.06
CA PHE A 190 0.36 17.78 3.62
C PHE A 190 -0.75 17.38 4.60
N ASP A 191 -1.90 17.04 4.05
CA ASP A 191 -3.03 16.42 4.76
C ASP A 191 -2.90 14.90 4.64
N TYR A 192 -2.80 14.21 5.76
CA TYR A 192 -2.48 12.79 5.83
C TYR A 192 -3.76 11.97 5.96
N GLY A 193 -4.17 11.33 4.87
CA GLY A 193 -5.40 10.57 4.86
C GLY A 193 -5.85 10.10 3.50
N ARG A 194 -7.04 9.51 3.48
CA ARG A 194 -7.77 9.10 2.29
C ARG A 194 -9.06 9.92 2.19
N LYS A 195 -9.55 10.16 0.98
CA LYS A 195 -10.86 10.79 0.77
C LYS A 195 -11.94 9.85 1.29
N ALA A 196 -12.82 10.33 2.16
CA ALA A 196 -13.91 9.53 2.68
C ALA A 196 -15.00 9.33 1.62
N ASP A 197 -15.54 8.11 1.55
CA ASP A 197 -16.75 7.77 0.82
C ASP A 197 -17.70 7.04 1.75
N GLU A 198 -18.92 7.56 1.91
CA GLU A 198 -19.94 6.98 2.78
C GLU A 198 -21.17 6.49 2.02
N THR A 199 -21.10 6.46 0.68
CA THR A 199 -22.26 6.23 -0.20
C THR A 199 -22.10 5.01 -1.09
N ASN A 200 -20.89 4.72 -1.56
CA ASN A 200 -20.71 3.78 -2.67
C ASN A 200 -20.47 2.33 -2.25
N ALA A 201 -20.13 2.05 -0.99
CA ALA A 201 -19.96 0.70 -0.46
C ALA A 201 -21.17 0.29 0.40
N VAL A 202 -22.12 -0.44 -0.19
CA VAL A 202 -23.42 -0.74 0.43
C VAL A 202 -23.73 -2.23 0.29
N PHE A 203 -24.25 -2.88 1.33
CA PHE A 203 -24.67 -4.27 1.21
C PHE A 203 -25.86 -4.42 0.26
N GLY A 204 -25.77 -5.40 -0.64
CA GLY A 204 -26.85 -5.91 -1.47
C GLY A 204 -27.27 -7.32 -1.04
N ALA A 205 -28.16 -7.95 -1.82
CA ALA A 205 -28.64 -9.32 -1.55
C ALA A 205 -27.52 -10.37 -1.56
N ASN A 206 -26.44 -10.12 -2.31
CA ASN A 206 -25.36 -11.08 -2.55
C ASN A 206 -24.03 -10.71 -1.87
N GLY A 207 -24.06 -9.80 -0.89
CA GLY A 207 -22.86 -9.32 -0.19
C GLY A 207 -22.60 -7.83 -0.43
N LEU A 208 -21.36 -7.39 -0.26
CA LEU A 208 -21.00 -5.99 -0.42
C LEU A 208 -20.95 -5.61 -1.91
N GLU A 209 -21.69 -4.58 -2.28
CA GLU A 209 -21.61 -3.95 -3.61
C GLU A 209 -20.86 -2.63 -3.45
N VAL A 210 -19.86 -2.41 -4.32
CA VAL A 210 -19.11 -1.16 -4.37
C VAL A 210 -19.21 -0.57 -5.76
N THR A 211 -19.91 0.55 -5.88
CA THR A 211 -20.03 1.31 -7.13
C THR A 211 -18.69 2.01 -7.40
N GLU A 212 -18.14 1.85 -8.60
CA GLU A 212 -16.88 2.49 -9.04
C GLU A 212 -15.72 2.28 -8.04
N ILE A 213 -15.24 1.04 -7.92
CA ILE A 213 -14.10 0.72 -7.06
C ILE A 213 -12.87 1.55 -7.46
N ASP A 214 -12.41 2.41 -6.55
CA ASP A 214 -11.11 3.06 -6.63
C ASP A 214 -10.02 2.07 -6.20
N THR A 215 -9.20 1.64 -7.16
CA THR A 215 -8.06 0.76 -6.91
C THR A 215 -6.76 1.52 -6.67
N THR A 216 -6.78 2.85 -6.67
CA THR A 216 -5.61 3.68 -6.33
C THR A 216 -5.35 3.75 -4.82
N GLY A 217 -6.32 3.28 -4.02
CA GLY A 217 -6.31 3.36 -2.57
C GLY A 217 -6.64 4.75 -2.05
N LYS A 218 -6.88 5.77 -2.88
CA LYS A 218 -7.13 7.13 -2.39
C LYS A 218 -8.44 7.26 -1.63
N ILE A 219 -9.39 6.37 -1.88
CA ILE A 219 -10.72 6.40 -1.24
C ILE A 219 -10.78 5.46 -0.03
N LEU A 220 -11.31 5.97 1.08
CA LEU A 220 -11.70 5.18 2.24
C LEU A 220 -13.21 5.08 2.31
N TYR A 221 -13.72 3.92 1.95
CA TYR A 221 -15.14 3.61 1.98
C TYR A 221 -15.59 3.24 3.38
N THR A 222 -16.79 3.68 3.74
CA THR A 222 -17.51 3.24 4.93
C THR A 222 -18.61 2.29 4.51
N VAL A 223 -18.49 1.01 4.88
CA VAL A 223 -19.48 -0.01 4.53
C VAL A 223 -20.83 0.33 5.15
N LYS A 224 -21.88 0.44 4.34
CA LYS A 224 -23.24 0.75 4.81
C LYS A 224 -24.12 -0.50 4.80
N ALA A 225 -24.94 -0.60 5.85
CA ALA A 225 -26.08 -1.49 5.86
C ALA A 225 -27.12 -1.05 4.83
N ALA A 226 -27.95 -1.98 4.38
CA ALA A 226 -29.07 -1.69 3.49
C ALA A 226 -30.28 -2.56 3.81
N THR A 227 -31.44 -2.14 3.32
CA THR A 227 -32.64 -2.99 3.31
C THR A 227 -32.88 -3.47 1.90
N VAL A 228 -32.81 -4.79 1.68
CA VAL A 228 -33.09 -5.43 0.39
C VAL A 228 -34.25 -6.39 0.59
N ASP A 229 -35.30 -6.28 -0.22
CA ASP A 229 -36.51 -7.10 -0.13
C ASP A 229 -37.12 -7.19 1.29
N GLY A 230 -37.05 -6.10 2.05
CA GLY A 230 -37.56 -6.00 3.42
C GLY A 230 -36.63 -6.56 4.51
N GLN A 231 -35.48 -7.13 4.14
CA GLN A 231 -34.46 -7.62 5.07
C GLN A 231 -33.36 -6.58 5.29
N TYR A 232 -33.08 -6.25 6.55
CA TYR A 232 -31.99 -5.35 6.92
C TYR A 232 -30.66 -6.12 7.01
N ILE A 233 -29.74 -5.81 6.10
CA ILE A 233 -28.45 -6.48 5.91
C ILE A 233 -27.34 -5.62 6.52
N THR A 234 -26.63 -6.17 7.49
CA THR A 234 -25.56 -5.49 8.25
C THR A 234 -24.20 -6.17 8.13
N SER A 235 -24.14 -7.31 7.45
CA SER A 235 -22.91 -8.07 7.21
C SER A 235 -23.02 -8.87 5.92
N GLY A 236 -21.88 -9.22 5.34
CA GLY A 236 -21.78 -9.93 4.08
C GLY A 236 -20.34 -9.96 3.57
N ASN A 237 -20.13 -10.58 2.42
CA ASN A 237 -18.81 -10.68 1.83
C ASN A 237 -18.63 -9.68 0.68
N TRP A 238 -17.48 -9.02 0.60
CA TRP A 238 -16.97 -8.58 -0.69
C TRP A 238 -16.39 -9.80 -1.40
N THR A 239 -16.73 -10.04 -2.67
CA THR A 239 -16.29 -11.23 -3.42
C THR A 239 -15.84 -10.86 -4.82
N GLN A 240 -14.72 -11.45 -5.26
CA GLN A 240 -14.23 -11.38 -6.62
C GLN A 240 -13.86 -12.78 -7.12
N SER A 241 -14.30 -13.14 -8.32
CA SER A 241 -13.93 -14.41 -8.96
C SER A 241 -13.20 -14.16 -10.28
N VAL A 242 -12.15 -14.93 -10.52
CA VAL A 242 -11.39 -14.92 -11.77
C VAL A 242 -11.22 -16.35 -12.29
N THR A 243 -11.23 -16.48 -13.61
CA THR A 243 -10.87 -17.73 -14.29
C THR A 243 -9.70 -17.40 -15.22
N GLU A 244 -8.49 -17.79 -14.84
CA GLU A 244 -7.31 -17.60 -15.71
C GLU A 244 -7.11 -18.83 -16.62
N GLY A 245 -6.54 -18.62 -17.82
CA GLY A 245 -6.48 -19.60 -18.91
C GLY A 245 -5.69 -20.90 -18.64
N THR A 246 -5.11 -21.08 -17.45
CA THR A 246 -4.31 -22.24 -17.04
C THR A 246 -4.89 -23.06 -15.89
N GLY A 247 -6.14 -22.81 -15.44
CA GLY A 247 -6.83 -23.74 -14.54
C GLY A 247 -8.07 -23.20 -13.83
N GLY A 248 -8.27 -23.67 -12.59
CA GLY A 248 -9.51 -23.55 -11.81
C GLY A 248 -9.91 -22.13 -11.44
N LYS A 249 -11.22 -21.92 -11.27
CA LYS A 249 -11.80 -20.63 -10.85
C LYS A 249 -11.27 -20.28 -9.46
N VAL A 250 -10.67 -19.09 -9.33
CA VAL A 250 -10.22 -18.54 -8.06
C VAL A 250 -11.27 -17.55 -7.56
N THR A 251 -11.77 -17.76 -6.36
CA THR A 251 -12.71 -16.86 -5.69
C THR A 251 -12.06 -16.30 -4.44
N VAL A 252 -11.99 -14.97 -4.35
CA VAL A 252 -11.46 -14.22 -3.21
C VAL A 252 -12.63 -13.57 -2.49
N SER A 253 -12.75 -13.76 -1.19
CA SER A 253 -13.83 -13.20 -0.37
C SER A 253 -13.29 -12.57 0.92
N SER A 254 -13.86 -11.43 1.31
CA SER A 254 -13.61 -10.80 2.61
C SER A 254 -14.93 -10.64 3.34
N ALA A 255 -15.05 -11.19 4.53
CA ALA A 255 -16.18 -10.95 5.42
C ALA A 255 -16.11 -9.54 6.00
N LEU A 256 -17.23 -8.82 5.97
CA LEU A 256 -17.34 -7.42 6.36
C LEU A 256 -18.64 -7.18 7.14
N LYS A 257 -18.67 -6.09 7.90
CA LYS A 257 -19.86 -5.57 8.57
C LYS A 257 -20.05 -4.08 8.32
N ALA A 258 -21.28 -3.61 8.52
CA ALA A 258 -21.59 -2.19 8.41
C ALA A 258 -20.76 -1.37 9.42
N GLY A 259 -20.21 -0.25 8.96
CA GLY A 259 -19.28 0.59 9.69
C GLY A 259 -17.81 0.26 9.45
N ASP A 260 -17.47 -0.88 8.83
CA ASP A 260 -16.08 -1.17 8.47
C ASP A 260 -15.54 -0.11 7.50
N LYS A 261 -14.32 0.36 7.77
CA LYS A 261 -13.57 1.24 6.87
C LYS A 261 -12.70 0.39 5.96
N ILE A 262 -12.86 0.52 4.65
CA ILE A 262 -12.15 -0.30 3.66
C ILE A 262 -11.58 0.56 2.53
N TYR A 263 -10.51 0.10 1.91
CA TYR A 263 -9.97 0.65 0.67
C TYR A 263 -9.46 -0.49 -0.20
N PHE A 264 -9.40 -0.24 -1.50
CA PHE A 264 -8.98 -1.21 -2.50
C PHE A 264 -7.62 -0.86 -3.07
N GLY A 265 -6.94 -1.89 -3.59
CA GLY A 265 -5.69 -1.78 -4.31
C GLY A 265 -5.66 -2.78 -5.46
N THR A 266 -4.51 -2.90 -6.12
CA THR A 266 -4.29 -3.94 -7.12
C THR A 266 -3.06 -4.80 -6.81
N VAL A 267 -3.06 -6.01 -7.36
CA VAL A 267 -1.89 -6.88 -7.44
C VAL A 267 -1.66 -7.28 -8.89
N ASN A 268 -0.40 -7.17 -9.33
CA ASN A 268 -0.01 -7.50 -10.69
C ASN A 268 1.44 -7.99 -10.72
N PHE A 269 1.67 -9.22 -11.15
CA PHE A 269 3.01 -9.79 -11.28
C PHE A 269 3.86 -9.04 -12.29
N ASN A 270 3.26 -8.57 -13.39
CA ASN A 270 3.97 -7.78 -14.40
C ASN A 270 4.33 -6.38 -13.88
N GLY A 271 3.71 -5.93 -12.79
CA GLY A 271 4.07 -4.70 -12.08
C GLY A 271 5.24 -4.85 -11.10
N LEU A 272 5.70 -6.08 -10.83
CA LEU A 272 6.87 -6.31 -9.97
C LEU A 272 8.18 -6.00 -10.70
N SER A 273 9.25 -5.73 -9.94
CA SER A 273 10.58 -5.50 -10.52
C SER A 273 11.08 -6.72 -11.31
N SER A 274 11.93 -6.51 -12.33
CA SER A 274 12.51 -7.62 -13.10
C SER A 274 13.28 -8.61 -12.21
N ALA A 275 13.90 -8.12 -11.12
CA ALA A 275 14.57 -8.97 -10.14
C ALA A 275 13.58 -9.88 -9.39
N ALA A 276 12.44 -9.33 -8.95
CA ALA A 276 11.39 -10.09 -8.29
C ALA A 276 10.75 -11.13 -9.22
N GLN A 277 10.46 -10.74 -10.46
CA GLN A 277 9.94 -11.66 -11.47
C GLN A 277 10.92 -12.81 -11.77
N LYS A 278 12.21 -12.48 -11.91
CA LYS A 278 13.28 -13.47 -12.11
C LYS A 278 13.39 -14.43 -10.93
N ALA A 279 13.28 -13.94 -9.69
CA ALA A 279 13.36 -14.77 -8.48
C ALA A 279 12.26 -15.84 -8.44
N LEU A 280 11.01 -15.48 -8.78
CA LEU A 280 9.92 -16.46 -8.86
C LEU A 280 10.17 -17.49 -9.96
N ASN A 281 10.56 -17.05 -11.17
CA ASN A 281 10.80 -17.93 -12.31
C ASN A 281 11.93 -18.94 -12.06
N GLU A 282 12.99 -18.52 -11.38
CA GLU A 282 14.08 -19.40 -10.95
C GLU A 282 13.59 -20.44 -9.92
N ASN A 283 12.75 -20.03 -8.98
CA ASN A 283 12.18 -20.94 -7.97
C ASN A 283 11.29 -22.02 -8.63
N LEU A 284 10.40 -21.61 -9.54
CA LEU A 284 9.56 -22.50 -10.35
C LEU A 284 10.40 -23.49 -11.16
N THR A 285 11.41 -22.99 -11.88
CA THR A 285 12.30 -23.81 -12.72
C THR A 285 13.06 -24.83 -11.88
N LYS A 286 13.63 -24.39 -10.75
CA LYS A 286 14.40 -25.26 -9.85
C LYS A 286 13.55 -26.37 -9.24
N ALA A 287 12.30 -26.08 -8.90
CA ALA A 287 11.36 -27.08 -8.39
C ALA A 287 10.75 -27.95 -9.51
N GLY A 288 10.90 -27.55 -10.78
CA GLY A 288 10.16 -28.13 -11.90
C GLY A 288 8.65 -28.04 -11.68
N ALA A 289 8.18 -26.94 -11.08
CA ALA A 289 6.79 -26.70 -10.70
C ALA A 289 6.06 -25.95 -11.83
N SER A 290 4.76 -26.20 -11.95
CA SER A 290 3.86 -25.47 -12.85
C SER A 290 2.80 -24.72 -12.05
N ILE A 291 2.48 -23.50 -12.48
CA ILE A 291 1.35 -22.74 -11.95
C ILE A 291 0.05 -23.37 -12.48
N LYS A 292 -0.90 -23.63 -11.58
CA LYS A 292 -2.20 -24.29 -11.86
C LYS A 292 -3.39 -23.36 -11.68
N ALA A 293 -3.22 -22.30 -10.91
CA ALA A 293 -4.19 -21.22 -10.76
C ALA A 293 -3.45 -20.00 -10.23
N SER A 294 -4.00 -18.82 -10.45
CA SER A 294 -3.40 -17.58 -9.98
C SER A 294 -4.40 -16.45 -9.85
N TYR A 295 -4.00 -15.45 -9.06
CA TYR A 295 -4.72 -14.21 -8.85
C TYR A 295 -3.71 -13.06 -8.87
N GLY A 296 -3.79 -12.19 -9.86
CA GLY A 296 -2.81 -11.11 -10.02
C GLY A 296 -1.54 -11.53 -10.75
N TYR A 297 -1.43 -12.78 -11.23
CA TYR A 297 -0.23 -13.23 -11.96
C TYR A 297 -0.35 -12.97 -13.45
N SER A 298 -1.45 -13.42 -14.08
CA SER A 298 -1.63 -13.29 -15.54
C SER A 298 -2.22 -11.94 -15.93
N ALA A 299 -3.01 -11.35 -15.05
CA ALA A 299 -3.61 -10.02 -15.20
C ALA A 299 -3.64 -9.31 -13.85
N GLU A 300 -3.73 -7.98 -13.88
CA GLU A 300 -3.96 -7.17 -12.69
C GLU A 300 -5.30 -7.54 -12.04
N GLN A 301 -5.30 -7.68 -10.71
CA GLN A 301 -6.50 -8.00 -9.94
C GLN A 301 -6.68 -7.08 -8.74
N THR A 302 -7.93 -6.79 -8.40
CA THR A 302 -8.29 -5.95 -7.26
C THR A 302 -8.09 -6.70 -5.95
N ILE A 303 -7.63 -6.01 -4.92
CA ILE A 303 -7.55 -6.51 -3.54
C ILE A 303 -8.17 -5.51 -2.59
N ILE A 304 -8.49 -5.98 -1.38
CA ILE A 304 -9.04 -5.18 -0.29
C ILE A 304 -8.05 -5.18 0.89
N ASN A 305 -8.04 -4.10 1.67
CA ASN A 305 -7.22 -3.95 2.89
C ASN A 305 -7.69 -4.82 4.08
N ARG A 306 -8.26 -5.98 3.80
CA ARG A 306 -8.85 -6.88 4.77
C ARG A 306 -8.33 -8.30 4.52
N PRO A 307 -8.21 -9.13 5.56
CA PRO A 307 -7.94 -10.54 5.36
C PRO A 307 -8.98 -11.16 4.44
N VAL A 308 -8.53 -11.95 3.47
CA VAL A 308 -9.41 -12.67 2.56
C VAL A 308 -9.31 -14.17 2.77
N GLU A 309 -10.40 -14.85 2.47
CA GLU A 309 -10.40 -16.27 2.14
C GLU A 309 -10.33 -16.42 0.62
N ILE A 310 -9.58 -17.42 0.17
CA ILE A 310 -9.42 -17.75 -1.23
C ILE A 310 -9.78 -19.22 -1.40
N VAL A 311 -10.67 -19.48 -2.33
CA VAL A 311 -11.10 -20.83 -2.73
C VAL A 311 -10.79 -21.02 -4.21
N VAL A 312 -10.22 -22.17 -4.54
CA VAL A 312 -9.84 -22.52 -5.92
C VAL A 312 -10.48 -23.84 -6.32
N ASP A 313 -11.22 -23.80 -7.42
CA ASP A 313 -11.92 -24.95 -7.98
C ASP A 313 -10.97 -25.92 -8.70
N GLY A 314 -11.31 -27.20 -8.76
CA GLY A 314 -10.64 -28.18 -9.64
C GLY A 314 -9.17 -28.45 -9.30
N MET A 315 -8.79 -28.30 -8.03
CA MET A 315 -7.42 -28.52 -7.57
C MET A 315 -7.20 -29.98 -7.12
N ALA A 316 -5.93 -30.35 -6.91
CA ALA A 316 -5.56 -31.69 -6.47
C ALA A 316 -4.83 -31.66 -5.12
N LYS A 317 -4.94 -32.77 -4.37
CA LYS A 317 -4.20 -32.97 -3.12
C LYS A 317 -2.69 -32.81 -3.36
N GLY A 318 -2.04 -32.03 -2.49
CA GLY A 318 -0.59 -31.76 -2.56
C GLY A 318 -0.20 -30.48 -3.29
N TYR A 319 -1.17 -29.77 -3.90
CA TYR A 319 -0.93 -28.43 -4.44
C TYR A 319 -0.70 -27.42 -3.31
N ASN A 320 0.11 -26.40 -3.60
CA ASN A 320 0.57 -25.40 -2.64
C ASN A 320 0.22 -23.99 -3.13
N ALA A 321 -0.15 -23.09 -2.21
CA ALA A 321 -0.46 -21.69 -2.53
C ALA A 321 0.56 -20.73 -1.91
N TYR A 322 0.97 -19.75 -2.69
CA TYR A 322 1.96 -18.75 -2.30
C TYR A 322 1.53 -17.35 -2.71
N MET A 323 1.85 -16.36 -1.87
CA MET A 323 1.83 -14.96 -2.24
C MET A 323 3.25 -14.51 -2.61
N VAL A 324 3.38 -13.86 -3.75
CA VAL A 324 4.63 -13.27 -4.25
C VAL A 324 4.80 -11.89 -3.62
N ARG A 325 5.85 -11.68 -2.83
CA ARG A 325 6.16 -10.38 -2.23
C ARG A 325 6.83 -9.46 -3.25
N ALA A 326 6.88 -8.17 -2.93
CA ALA A 326 7.48 -7.14 -3.78
C ALA A 326 8.96 -7.40 -4.13
N ASP A 327 9.70 -8.08 -3.26
CA ASP A 327 11.10 -8.48 -3.46
C ASP A 327 11.27 -9.80 -4.25
N GLY A 328 10.15 -10.44 -4.62
CA GLY A 328 10.12 -11.74 -5.30
C GLY A 328 10.19 -12.96 -4.38
N THR A 329 10.34 -12.76 -3.07
CA THR A 329 10.26 -13.87 -2.11
C THR A 329 8.82 -14.37 -1.97
N LEU A 330 8.67 -15.64 -1.59
CA LEU A 330 7.35 -16.26 -1.45
C LEU A 330 6.94 -16.37 0.01
N ALA A 331 5.70 -16.01 0.28
CA ALA A 331 5.01 -16.31 1.52
C ALA A 331 4.09 -17.53 1.30
N ASN A 332 4.28 -18.59 2.08
CA ASN A 332 3.40 -19.76 2.05
C ASN A 332 2.05 -19.42 2.70
N LEU A 333 0.95 -19.69 1.99
CA LEU A 333 -0.42 -19.43 2.43
C LEU A 333 -1.10 -20.65 3.08
N ASN A 334 -0.35 -21.74 3.28
CA ASN A 334 -0.78 -22.95 3.98
C ASN A 334 -2.09 -23.53 3.42
N ALA A 335 -2.10 -23.79 2.11
CA ALA A 335 -3.26 -24.31 1.40
C ALA A 335 -3.80 -25.62 1.98
N LYS A 336 -5.12 -25.70 2.10
CA LYS A 336 -5.86 -26.86 2.59
C LYS A 336 -6.70 -27.42 1.45
N PHE A 337 -6.48 -28.70 1.15
CA PHE A 337 -7.29 -29.41 0.17
C PHE A 337 -8.42 -30.15 0.87
N ASP A 338 -9.64 -29.92 0.42
CA ASP A 338 -10.83 -30.65 0.84
C ASP A 338 -11.14 -31.75 -0.18
N ALA A 339 -11.11 -33.01 0.28
CA ALA A 339 -11.31 -34.16 -0.58
C ALA A 339 -12.79 -34.38 -0.96
N ASP A 340 -13.73 -33.87 -0.16
CA ASP A 340 -15.16 -34.06 -0.38
C ASP A 340 -15.67 -33.09 -1.44
N THR A 341 -15.15 -31.86 -1.42
CA THR A 341 -15.53 -30.80 -2.38
C THR A 341 -14.56 -30.67 -3.57
N GLY A 342 -13.34 -31.19 -3.44
CA GLY A 342 -12.28 -31.01 -4.45
C GLY A 342 -11.71 -29.60 -4.51
N LEU A 343 -11.96 -28.78 -3.48
CA LEU A 343 -11.56 -27.38 -3.40
C LEU A 343 -10.22 -27.24 -2.66
N LEU A 344 -9.46 -26.22 -3.05
CA LEU A 344 -8.29 -25.75 -2.30
C LEU A 344 -8.62 -24.42 -1.64
N SER A 345 -8.46 -24.32 -0.32
CA SER A 345 -8.70 -23.08 0.44
C SER A 345 -7.45 -22.60 1.17
N PHE A 346 -7.30 -21.27 1.23
CA PHE A 346 -6.22 -20.57 1.93
C PHE A 346 -6.62 -19.11 2.14
N GLY A 347 -5.82 -18.31 2.83
CA GLY A 347 -6.19 -16.92 3.07
C GLY A 347 -5.15 -16.11 3.82
N GLY A 348 -5.52 -14.86 4.09
CA GLY A 348 -4.68 -13.87 4.76
C GLY A 348 -4.82 -12.49 4.13
N THR A 349 -4.04 -11.53 4.60
CA THR A 349 -3.98 -10.20 3.97
C THR A 349 -3.14 -10.27 2.71
N LEU A 350 -3.75 -9.96 1.56
CA LEU A 350 -3.03 -9.93 0.29
C LEU A 350 -2.28 -8.62 0.12
N THR A 351 -1.01 -8.74 -0.27
CA THR A 351 -0.10 -7.61 -0.58
C THR A 351 0.64 -7.82 -1.89
N GLY A 352 0.37 -8.92 -2.59
CA GLY A 352 0.99 -9.25 -3.87
C GLY A 352 0.26 -10.39 -4.59
N PRO A 353 0.68 -10.72 -5.82
CA PRO A 353 0.08 -11.77 -6.62
C PRO A 353 0.08 -13.12 -5.90
N VAL A 354 -0.95 -13.92 -6.14
CA VAL A 354 -1.08 -15.26 -5.58
C VAL A 354 -0.96 -16.30 -6.68
N ILE A 355 -0.23 -17.37 -6.40
CA ILE A 355 -0.06 -18.52 -7.30
C ILE A 355 -0.36 -19.83 -6.56
N VAL A 356 -0.97 -20.77 -7.26
CA VAL A 356 -1.10 -22.17 -6.85
C VAL A 356 -0.23 -23.03 -7.75
N THR A 357 0.53 -23.94 -7.16
CA THR A 357 1.53 -24.76 -7.86
C THR A 357 1.40 -26.24 -7.52
N ASP A 358 1.77 -27.09 -8.47
CA ASP A 358 1.70 -28.56 -8.33
C ASP A 358 2.83 -29.17 -7.49
N LYS A 359 3.87 -28.41 -7.19
CA LYS A 359 4.99 -28.81 -6.36
C LYS A 359 5.37 -27.68 -5.41
N ALA A 360 5.96 -28.04 -4.27
CA ALA A 360 6.40 -27.06 -3.28
C ALA A 360 7.52 -26.16 -3.83
N LEU A 361 7.42 -24.87 -3.53
CA LEU A 361 8.46 -23.88 -3.79
C LEU A 361 9.22 -23.52 -2.51
N THR A 362 10.41 -22.94 -2.68
CA THR A 362 11.15 -22.38 -1.53
C THR A 362 10.44 -21.11 -1.08
N ALA A 363 9.86 -21.11 0.13
CA ALA A 363 9.09 -20.00 0.67
C ALA A 363 9.37 -19.81 2.16
N THR A 364 9.09 -18.60 2.65
CA THR A 364 9.02 -18.32 4.08
C THR A 364 7.60 -18.57 4.58
N SER A 365 7.44 -19.03 5.82
CA SER A 365 6.11 -19.15 6.43
C SER A 365 5.47 -17.76 6.51
N SER A 366 4.20 -17.65 6.11
CA SER A 366 3.39 -16.50 6.52
C SER A 366 3.20 -16.63 8.02
N GLY A 367 3.80 -15.73 8.81
CA GLY A 367 3.73 -15.79 10.25
C GLY A 367 2.30 -15.56 10.74
N THR A 368 1.57 -16.64 11.02
CA THR A 368 0.60 -16.70 12.12
C THR A 368 1.21 -17.61 13.16
N GLY A 369 1.85 -17.01 14.16
CA GLY A 369 2.54 -17.77 15.21
C GLY A 369 1.58 -18.67 15.97
N SER A 370 1.79 -19.98 15.88
CA SER A 370 1.39 -20.94 16.90
C SER A 370 2.43 -22.04 16.95
N ASP A 371 3.56 -21.75 17.59
CA ASP A 371 4.39 -22.79 18.18
C ASP A 371 3.98 -22.91 19.65
N SER A 372 3.19 -23.94 19.93
CA SER A 372 2.88 -24.36 21.30
C SER A 372 4.04 -25.16 21.87
N THR A 373 4.91 -24.50 22.61
CA THR A 373 5.72 -25.15 23.66
C THR A 373 5.59 -24.32 24.93
N GLY A 374 4.83 -24.85 25.89
CA GLY A 374 4.50 -24.17 27.13
C GLY A 374 5.68 -24.07 28.11
N ASN A 375 5.71 -22.97 28.85
CA ASN A 375 5.98 -22.97 30.29
C ASN A 375 5.39 -21.70 30.93
N GLY A 376 4.69 -21.86 32.05
CA GLY A 376 3.90 -20.81 32.68
C GLY A 376 4.71 -19.73 33.41
N GLY A 377 4.15 -18.52 33.44
CA GLY A 377 4.63 -17.39 34.24
C GLY A 377 3.80 -16.12 33.99
N SER A 378 2.88 -15.83 34.90
CA SER A 378 1.99 -14.66 34.91
C SER A 378 2.75 -13.34 35.14
N SER A 379 2.47 -12.31 34.34
CA SER A 379 2.42 -10.90 34.77
C SER A 379 1.80 -10.05 33.66
N GLY A 380 0.76 -9.28 34.00
CA GLY A 380 -0.08 -8.55 33.07
C GLY A 380 0.53 -7.28 32.50
N THR A 381 0.21 -7.02 31.24
CA THR A 381 0.11 -5.67 30.67
C THR A 381 -0.85 -5.74 29.49
N GLN A 382 -2.03 -5.12 29.61
CA GLN A 382 -2.97 -5.00 28.51
C GLN A 382 -2.42 -3.98 27.51
N ASN A 383 -2.28 -4.41 26.24
CA ASN A 383 -2.06 -3.54 25.09
C ASN A 383 -3.37 -3.50 24.28
N PRO A 384 -3.74 -2.37 23.66
CA PRO A 384 -5.07 -2.13 23.13
C PRO A 384 -5.35 -3.00 21.90
N ALA A 385 -6.63 -3.40 21.79
CA ALA A 385 -7.17 -4.35 20.84
C ALA A 385 -6.82 -4.01 19.37
N THR A 386 -5.86 -4.74 18.82
CA THR A 386 -5.85 -5.07 17.38
C THR A 386 -6.64 -6.36 17.24
N GLY A 387 -7.79 -6.30 16.59
CA GLY A 387 -8.73 -7.41 16.40
C GLY A 387 -8.23 -8.49 15.45
N ALA A 388 -6.98 -8.96 15.63
CA ALA A 388 -6.35 -10.01 14.85
C ALA A 388 -6.45 -11.39 15.52
N ASN A 389 -7.34 -11.55 16.52
CA ASN A 389 -7.52 -12.82 17.23
C ASN A 389 -8.95 -13.33 17.00
N ASP A 390 -9.05 -14.56 16.47
CA ASP A 390 -10.24 -15.41 16.22
C ASP A 390 -10.71 -15.57 14.76
N ILE A 391 -9.93 -16.27 13.93
CA ILE A 391 -10.44 -16.97 12.72
C ILE A 391 -10.54 -18.50 12.94
N VAL A 392 -10.21 -19.02 14.13
CA VAL A 392 -10.34 -20.46 14.39
C VAL A 392 -11.83 -20.90 14.53
N GLY A 393 -12.79 -19.97 14.52
CA GLY A 393 -14.23 -20.27 14.69
C GLY A 393 -15.12 -20.21 13.43
N VAL A 394 -14.65 -19.73 12.28
CA VAL A 394 -15.52 -19.49 11.09
C VAL A 394 -15.31 -20.53 9.97
N ALA A 395 -14.44 -21.52 10.16
CA ALA A 395 -14.27 -22.63 9.20
C ALA A 395 -15.46 -23.62 9.15
N ALA A 396 -16.58 -23.34 9.84
CA ALA A 396 -17.75 -24.23 9.92
C ALA A 396 -19.07 -23.60 9.41
N ALA A 397 -19.06 -22.40 8.81
CA ALA A 397 -20.31 -21.73 8.42
C ALA A 397 -20.24 -21.00 7.08
N LEU A 398 -19.97 -21.71 5.98
CA LEU A 398 -20.58 -21.39 4.67
C LEU A 398 -20.50 -22.56 3.67
N ALA A 399 -20.95 -23.74 4.08
CA ALA A 399 -21.58 -24.66 3.14
C ALA A 399 -23.07 -24.31 3.11
N VAL A 400 -23.66 -24.15 1.92
CA VAL A 400 -25.07 -23.78 1.63
C VAL A 400 -25.25 -22.31 1.20
N VAL A 401 -24.78 -21.96 -0.01
CA VAL A 401 -25.59 -21.25 -1.01
C VAL A 401 -25.13 -21.72 -2.40
N ALA A 402 -25.36 -23.01 -2.70
CA ALA A 402 -25.27 -23.53 -4.06
C ALA A 402 -26.48 -24.45 -4.26
N GLY A 403 -27.55 -23.88 -4.83
CA GLY A 403 -28.75 -24.62 -5.18
C GLY A 403 -30.01 -24.06 -4.52
N ILE A 404 -30.53 -22.96 -5.05
CA ILE A 404 -31.90 -22.83 -5.54
C ILE A 404 -31.81 -21.77 -6.64
N SER A 405 -31.63 -22.22 -7.88
CA SER A 405 -31.83 -21.42 -9.07
C SER A 405 -32.75 -22.22 -9.99
N ALA A 406 -33.92 -21.62 -10.26
CA ALA A 406 -34.82 -21.95 -11.35
C ALA A 406 -35.51 -23.34 -11.37
N ALA A 407 -36.31 -23.63 -10.35
CA ALA A 407 -37.50 -24.48 -10.50
C ALA A 407 -38.78 -23.65 -10.21
N ALA A 408 -39.03 -22.65 -11.05
CA ALA A 408 -40.32 -21.97 -11.14
C ALA A 408 -40.49 -21.34 -12.53
N ILE A 409 -40.36 -22.17 -13.57
CA ILE A 409 -40.86 -21.85 -14.91
C ILE A 409 -42.07 -22.74 -15.15
N SER A 410 -43.18 -22.08 -15.50
CA SER A 410 -44.40 -22.62 -16.10
C SER A 410 -45.48 -23.11 -15.13
N LEU A 411 -46.50 -22.27 -14.94
CA LEU A 411 -47.90 -22.59 -15.24
C LEU A 411 -48.76 -21.32 -15.13
N LYS A 412 -48.76 -20.52 -16.21
CA LYS A 412 -49.94 -19.74 -16.58
C LYS A 412 -50.46 -20.35 -17.88
N LYS A 413 -51.63 -21.00 -17.83
CA LYS A 413 -52.55 -21.01 -18.97
C LYS A 413 -53.96 -21.42 -18.55
N LYS A 414 -54.85 -20.46 -18.80
CA LYS A 414 -56.31 -20.48 -18.96
C LYS A 414 -57.15 -20.79 -17.73
#